data_AF-A0A940UF59-F1
#
_entry.id   AF-A0A940UF59-F1
#
_cell.length_a   1.000
_cell.length_b   1.000
_cell.length_c   1.000
_cell.angle_alpha   90.00
_cell.angle_beta   90.00
_cell.angle_gamma   90.00
#
_symmetry.space_group_name_H-M   'P 1'
#
loop_
_entity.id
_entity.type
_entity.pdbx_description
1 polymer ?
#
loop_
_entity_poly.entity_id
_entity_poly.type
_entity_poly.pdbx_seq_one_letter_code
_entity_poly.pdbx_strand_id
1 'polypeptide(L)' 'WDDYTRARDEMFAATDTSWAPWFVAKSEDKKRVRLNIITHLLSKVPYKEAPREKVKLPKRQVNRKYKAVDYPFKFIPETY' A
#
# COMPACT_ATOMS: atom_id res chain seq x y z
N TRP A 1 1.45 30.50 -8.14
CA TRP A 1 0.95 29.59 -7.09
C TRP A 1 -0.48 29.95 -6.75
N ASP A 2 -0.75 31.23 -6.47
CA ASP A 2 -2.08 31.72 -6.09
C ASP A 2 -3.16 31.47 -7.14
N ASP A 3 -2.87 31.60 -8.43
CA ASP A 3 -3.83 31.29 -9.50
C ASP A 3 -4.25 29.80 -9.52
N TYR A 4 -3.31 28.89 -9.24
CA TYR A 4 -3.62 27.45 -9.11
C TYR A 4 -4.46 27.17 -7.86
N THR A 5 -4.17 27.85 -6.75
CA THR A 5 -4.97 27.76 -5.52
C THR A 5 -6.39 28.24 -5.78
N ARG A 6 -6.56 29.41 -6.44
CA ARG A 6 -7.87 29.95 -6.79
C ARG A 6 -8.64 29.00 -7.71
N ALA A 7 -8.01 28.49 -8.77
CA ALA A 7 -8.65 27.54 -9.69
C ALA A 7 -9.08 26.24 -8.99
N ARG A 8 -8.26 25.72 -8.06
CA ARG A 8 -8.61 24.54 -7.24
C ARG A 8 -9.83 24.80 -6.36
N ASP A 9 -9.87 25.96 -5.70
CA ASP A 9 -10.95 26.30 -4.78
C ASP A 9 -12.27 26.52 -5.55
N GLU A 10 -12.21 27.17 -6.71
CA GLU A 10 -13.35 27.29 -7.65
C GLU A 10 -13.84 25.92 -8.14
N MET A 11 -12.92 25.02 -8.49
CA MET A 11 -13.25 23.64 -8.89
C MET A 11 -13.98 22.89 -7.77
N PHE A 12 -13.49 22.96 -6.53
CA PHE A 12 -14.16 22.32 -5.39
C PHE A 12 -15.57 22.90 -5.17
N ALA A 13 -15.70 24.23 -5.16
CA ALA A 13 -17.00 24.87 -4.98
C ALA A 13 -18.03 24.49 -6.05
N ALA A 14 -17.60 24.27 -7.29
CA ALA A 14 -18.49 23.95 -8.40
C ALA A 14 -18.82 22.46 -8.53
N THR A 15 -17.95 21.55 -8.08
CA THR A 15 -18.04 20.12 -8.43
C THR A 15 -18.06 19.14 -7.25
N ASP A 16 -17.78 19.59 -6.03
CA ASP A 16 -17.88 18.73 -4.85
C ASP A 16 -19.35 18.50 -4.47
N THR A 17 -19.82 17.27 -4.67
CA THR A 17 -21.22 16.90 -4.45
C THR A 17 -21.32 15.66 -3.57
N SER A 18 -22.46 15.47 -2.91
CA SER A 18 -22.66 14.33 -2.00
C SER A 18 -22.56 12.97 -2.69
N TRP A 19 -22.90 12.88 -3.98
CA TRP A 19 -22.84 11.65 -4.76
C TRP A 19 -21.48 11.43 -5.45
N ALA A 20 -20.72 12.51 -5.68
CA ALA A 20 -19.36 12.49 -6.23
C ALA A 20 -18.44 13.44 -5.44
N PRO A 21 -18.05 13.07 -4.21
CA PRO A 21 -17.25 13.93 -3.35
C PRO A 21 -15.77 13.96 -3.76
N TRP A 22 -15.13 15.10 -3.56
CA TRP A 22 -13.68 15.25 -3.65
C TRP A 22 -13.00 14.84 -2.33
N PHE A 23 -11.94 14.04 -2.42
CA PHE A 23 -11.10 13.68 -1.28
C PHE A 23 -9.69 14.23 -1.45
N VAL A 24 -9.20 14.99 -0.47
CA VAL A 24 -7.86 15.60 -0.49
C VAL A 24 -6.89 14.78 0.35
N ALA A 25 -5.72 14.45 -0.21
CA ALA A 25 -4.67 13.72 0.47
C ALA A 25 -3.36 14.54 0.53
N LYS A 26 -2.76 14.66 1.71
CA LYS A 26 -1.48 15.35 1.89
C LYS A 26 -0.33 14.47 1.38
N SER A 27 0.42 14.94 0.38
CA SER A 27 1.38 14.12 -0.38
C SER A 27 2.86 14.37 -0.08
N GLU A 28 3.19 15.13 0.97
CA GLU A 28 4.60 15.38 1.36
C GLU A 28 5.35 14.06 1.62
N ASP A 29 4.71 13.10 2.31
CA ASP A 29 5.18 11.72 2.39
C ASP A 29 4.52 10.87 1.29
N LYS A 30 5.27 10.65 0.21
CA LYS A 30 4.81 9.88 -0.96
C LYS A 30 4.51 8.42 -0.65
N LYS A 31 5.18 7.78 0.31
CA LYS A 31 4.90 6.37 0.66
C LYS A 31 3.60 6.28 1.44
N ARG A 32 3.43 7.15 2.42
CA ARG A 32 2.23 7.17 3.28
C ARG A 32 0.98 7.58 2.51
N VAL A 33 1.06 8.58 1.64
CA VAL A 33 -0.12 9.04 0.86
C VAL A 33 -0.64 7.94 -0.07
N ARG A 34 0.24 7.14 -0.68
CA ARG A 34 -0.16 6.02 -1.55
C ARG A 34 -0.96 4.97 -0.78
N LEU A 35 -0.47 4.58 0.40
CA LEU A 35 -1.17 3.62 1.26
C LEU A 35 -2.52 4.16 1.72
N ASN A 36 -2.59 5.44 2.08
CA ASN A 36 -3.84 6.09 2.48
C ASN A 36 -4.86 6.11 1.33
N ILE A 37 -4.46 6.46 0.11
CA ILE A 37 -5.34 6.50 -1.06
C ILE A 37 -5.88 5.09 -1.37
N ILE A 38 -5.01 4.08 -1.41
CA ILE A 38 -5.42 2.68 -1.66
C ILE A 38 -6.41 2.22 -0.58
N THR A 39 -6.11 2.50 0.69
CA THR A 39 -6.97 2.11 1.82
C THR A 39 -8.34 2.80 1.74
N HIS A 40 -8.36 4.10 1.46
CA HIS A 40 -9.60 4.85 1.31
C HIS A 40 -10.46 4.30 0.17
N LEU A 41 -9.87 4.08 -1.02
CA LEU A 41 -10.58 3.52 -2.17
C LEU A 41 -11.18 2.14 -1.86
N LEU A 42 -10.38 1.25 -1.27
CA LEU A 42 -10.82 -0.10 -0.91
C LEU A 42 -11.94 -0.09 0.16
N SER A 43 -11.99 0.91 1.04
CA SER A 43 -13.08 1.04 2.02
C SER A 43 -14.43 1.42 1.42
N LYS A 44 -14.44 2.01 0.21
CA LYS A 44 -15.67 2.47 -0.47
C LYS A 44 -16.29 1.39 -1.35
N VAL A 45 -15.50 0.44 -1.81
CA VAL A 45 -15.96 -0.65 -2.68
C VAL A 45 -16.12 -1.91 -1.82
N PRO A 46 -17.34 -2.47 -1.68
CA PRO A 46 -17.54 -3.71 -0.95
C PRO A 46 -16.96 -4.88 -1.78
N TYR A 47 -15.67 -5.17 -1.60
CA TYR A 47 -15.03 -6.31 -2.24
C TYR A 47 -15.07 -7.52 -1.31
N LYS A 48 -15.27 -8.70 -1.90
CA LYS A 48 -15.16 -9.99 -1.21
C LYS A 48 -13.84 -10.63 -1.61
N GLU A 49 -13.32 -11.49 -0.73
CA GLU A 49 -12.19 -12.31 -1.12
C GLU A 49 -12.56 -13.17 -2.33
N ALA A 50 -11.78 -13.05 -3.40
CA ALA A 50 -11.91 -13.95 -4.53
C ALA A 50 -11.53 -15.36 -4.06
N PRO A 51 -12.27 -16.41 -4.47
CA PRO A 51 -11.89 -17.78 -4.15
C PRO A 51 -10.49 -18.05 -4.71
N ARG A 52 -9.54 -18.33 -3.82
CA ARG A 52 -8.19 -18.74 -4.18
C ARG A 52 -8.05 -20.23 -3.93
N GLU A 53 -7.52 -20.95 -4.90
CA GLU A 53 -7.14 -22.33 -4.70
C GLU A 53 -6.02 -22.39 -3.65
N LYS A 54 -6.18 -23.22 -2.63
CA LYS A 54 -5.18 -23.36 -1.57
C LYS A 54 -3.95 -24.06 -2.16
N VAL A 55 -2.86 -23.33 -2.33
CA VAL A 55 -1.58 -23.90 -2.75
C VAL A 55 -1.07 -24.84 -1.66
N LYS A 56 -1.05 -26.14 -1.93
CA LYS A 56 -0.37 -27.11 -1.08
C LYS A 56 1.12 -27.06 -1.38
N LEU A 57 1.89 -26.39 -0.52
CA LEU A 57 3.34 -26.44 -0.60
C LEU A 57 3.83 -27.86 -0.26
N PRO A 58 4.78 -28.43 -1.01
CA PRO A 58 5.38 -29.71 -0.65
C PRO A 58 6.09 -29.60 0.70
N LYS A 59 6.17 -30.72 1.45
CA LYS A 59 6.96 -30.76 2.68
C LYS A 59 8.40 -30.38 2.36
N ARG A 60 8.97 -29.45 3.13
CA ARG A 60 10.37 -29.02 3.00
C ARG A 60 11.28 -30.24 3.05
N GLN A 61 11.96 -30.53 1.94
CA GLN A 61 13.01 -31.55 1.92
C GLN A 61 14.28 -30.94 2.52
N VAL A 62 14.48 -31.12 3.82
CA VAL A 62 15.74 -30.76 4.48
C VAL A 62 16.76 -31.85 4.14
N ASN A 63 17.53 -31.61 3.07
CA ASN A 63 18.60 -32.51 2.68
C ASN A 63 19.73 -32.40 3.72
N ARG A 64 19.77 -33.31 4.70
CA ARG A 64 20.76 -33.35 5.79
C ARG A 64 22.23 -33.42 5.32
N LYS A 65 22.46 -33.63 4.02
CA LYS A 65 23.79 -33.63 3.39
C LYS A 65 24.40 -32.23 3.24
N TYR A 66 23.57 -31.19 3.26
CA TYR A 66 24.06 -29.81 3.17
C TYR A 66 24.37 -29.29 4.58
N LYS A 67 25.65 -29.22 4.94
CA LYS A 67 26.11 -28.38 6.04
C LYS A 67 26.26 -26.96 5.50
N ALA A 68 25.61 -26.00 6.14
CA ALA A 68 25.90 -24.60 5.89
C ALA A 68 27.40 -24.36 6.07
N VAL A 69 28.02 -23.67 5.12
CA VAL A 69 29.42 -23.23 5.25
C VAL A 69 29.47 -22.25 6.41
N ASP A 70 30.45 -22.42 7.30
CA ASP A 70 30.71 -21.48 8.39
C ASP A 70 31.30 -20.19 7.79
N TYR A 71 30.40 -19.35 7.26
CA TYR A 71 30.73 -18.07 6.67
C TYR A 71 30.40 -16.97 7.69
N PRO A 72 31.35 -16.07 8.00
CA PRO A 72 31.11 -14.97 8.93
C PRO A 72 30.21 -13.93 8.27
N PHE A 73 28.90 -14.14 8.34
CA PHE A 73 27.90 -13.19 7.86
C PHE A 73 27.97 -11.89 8.66
N LYS A 74 28.02 -10.76 7.95
CA LYS A 74 27.82 -9.44 8.53
C LYS A 74 26.32 -9.20 8.66
N PHE A 75 25.76 -9.51 9.82
CA PHE A 75 24.35 -9.23 10.10
C PHE A 75 24.14 -7.74 10.37
N ILE A 76 23.09 -7.18 9.79
CA ILE A 76 22.63 -5.83 10.10
C ILE A 76 21.79 -5.92 11.38
N PRO A 77 22.00 -5.04 12.38
CA PRO A 77 21.20 -5.06 13.60
C PRO A 77 19.72 -4.81 13.30
N GLU A 78 18.88 -5.77 13.66
CA GLU A 78 17.42 -5.64 13.60
C GLU A 78 16.98 -4.71 14.72
N THR A 79 16.43 -3.55 14.36
CA THR A 79 16.07 -2.47 15.29
C THR A 79 14.57 -2.30 15.49
N TYR A 80 13.75 -3.17 14.89
CA TYR A 80 12.29 -3.15 14.98
C TYR A 80 11.75 -4.55 15.17
#